data_AF-A0A1Y5KG34-F1
#
_entry.id   AF-A0A1Y5KG34-F1
#
_cell.length_a   1.000
_cell.length_b   1.000
_cell.length_c   1.000
_cell.angle_alpha   90.00
_cell.angle_beta   90.00
_cell.angle_gamma   90.00
#
_symmetry.space_group_name_H-M   'P 1'
#
loop_
_entity.id
_entity.type
_entity.pdbx_description
1 polymer ?
#
loop_
_entity_poly.entity_id
_entity_poly.type
_entity_poly.pdbx_seq_one_letter_code
_entity_poly.pdbx_strand_id
1 'polypeptide(L)'
;MKRNFGKIVVIGIAAIVLVPILLYVEFQNGFYQKFRFEQRTERYLAQNYDESMKVVSTRYLWDNIEPLVATVQPASDPSLQFYVYVSKNREKGLSDDYATTLWKKQAKQEAESLLQTVQTDYARFIDIDFSCCKVAEYDYASIRGEVPHYGTTELPFDLVVNMERPAEEADLANMYHSVMALRESKSLLLDKLIFRFPHPVTGSTVSFEIPGEAMDGVSSVKEIEAYNVTRFPASYIAEEIRATLSWNEEKSEAVFKREDASLVVRSWGNEAIWNGTPLDDPIGAYIGDSMELQVPVLLIERTFGQKLALWSP
;
A
#
# COMPACT_ATOMS: atom_id res chain seq x y z
N MET A 1 -11.49 65.16 -35.88
CA MET A 1 -10.45 64.35 -35.17
C MET A 1 -10.38 64.55 -33.65
N LYS A 2 -10.69 65.73 -33.07
CA LYS A 2 -10.54 65.97 -31.60
C LYS A 2 -11.43 65.13 -30.67
N ARG A 3 -12.60 64.67 -31.14
CA ARG A 3 -13.61 63.95 -30.31
C ARG A 3 -13.24 62.50 -29.99
N ASN A 4 -12.35 61.88 -30.78
CA ASN A 4 -11.82 60.54 -30.53
C ASN A 4 -10.54 60.59 -29.67
N PHE A 5 -9.79 61.70 -29.72
CA PHE A 5 -8.56 61.88 -28.96
C PHE A 5 -8.82 61.90 -27.44
N GLY A 6 -9.87 62.59 -26.99
CA GLY A 6 -10.27 62.59 -25.58
C GLY A 6 -10.71 61.21 -25.07
N LYS A 7 -11.39 60.41 -25.90
CA LYS A 7 -11.74 59.03 -25.54
C LYS A 7 -10.51 58.13 -25.45
N ILE A 8 -9.55 58.28 -26.36
CA ILE A 8 -8.28 57.55 -26.34
C ILE A 8 -7.45 57.90 -25.10
N VAL A 9 -7.40 59.18 -24.71
CA VAL A 9 -6.70 59.63 -23.50
C VAL A 9 -7.37 59.09 -22.23
N VAL A 10 -8.70 59.12 -22.15
CA VAL A 10 -9.43 58.57 -20.99
C VAL A 10 -9.27 57.04 -20.90
N ILE A 11 -9.31 56.31 -22.02
CA ILE A 11 -9.04 54.88 -22.06
C ILE A 11 -7.59 54.58 -21.66
N GLY A 12 -6.63 55.39 -22.11
CA GLY A 12 -5.22 55.27 -21.75
C GLY A 12 -4.97 55.47 -20.26
N ILE A 13 -5.55 56.52 -19.66
CA ILE A 13 -5.44 56.78 -18.22
C ILE A 13 -6.15 55.68 -17.42
N ALA A 14 -7.33 55.25 -17.84
CA ALA A 14 -8.05 54.14 -17.21
C ALA A 14 -7.23 52.84 -17.25
N ALA A 15 -6.58 52.53 -18.37
CA ALA A 15 -5.72 51.35 -18.50
C ALA A 15 -4.47 51.44 -17.61
N ILE A 16 -3.84 52.62 -17.49
CA ILE A 16 -2.68 52.84 -16.61
C ILE A 16 -3.03 52.63 -15.13
N VAL A 17 -4.29 52.88 -14.72
CA VAL A 17 -4.74 52.64 -13.34
C VAL A 17 -5.25 51.21 -13.14
N LEU A 18 -6.03 50.68 -14.09
CA LEU A 18 -6.62 49.34 -13.99
C LEU A 18 -5.60 48.22 -14.14
N VAL A 19 -4.61 48.34 -15.02
CA VAL A 19 -3.63 47.27 -15.27
C VAL A 19 -2.80 46.97 -14.01
N PRO A 20 -2.21 47.95 -13.30
CA PRO A 20 -1.50 47.70 -12.04
C PRO A 20 -2.40 47.13 -10.95
N ILE A 21 -3.66 47.57 -10.85
CA ILE A 21 -4.62 47.02 -9.88
C ILE A 21 -4.90 45.55 -10.20
N LEU A 22 -5.15 45.21 -11.47
CA LEU A 22 -5.35 43.83 -11.90
C LEU A 22 -4.10 42.98 -11.68
N LEU A 23 -2.90 43.51 -11.95
CA LEU A 23 -1.63 42.83 -11.69
C LEU A 23 -1.39 42.61 -10.19
N TYR A 24 -1.76 43.59 -9.34
CA TYR A 24 -1.66 43.47 -7.89
C TYR A 24 -2.67 42.47 -7.33
N VAL A 25 -3.92 42.51 -7.80
CA VAL A 25 -4.97 41.54 -7.44
C VAL A 25 -4.58 40.13 -7.91
N GLU A 26 -3.99 40.00 -9.10
CA GLU A 26 -3.46 38.72 -9.61
C GLU A 26 -2.26 38.24 -8.79
N PHE A 27 -1.34 39.14 -8.41
CA PHE A 27 -0.21 38.79 -7.55
C PHE A 27 -0.66 38.30 -6.17
N GLN A 28 -1.72 38.91 -5.60
CA GLN A 28 -2.25 38.55 -4.28
C GLN A 28 -3.14 37.31 -4.30
N ASN A 29 -3.95 37.11 -5.36
CA ASN A 29 -5.00 36.08 -5.38
C ASN A 29 -4.75 34.94 -6.37
N GLY A 30 -3.84 35.14 -7.32
CA GLY A 30 -3.46 34.19 -8.37
C GLY A 30 -4.60 33.77 -9.30
N PHE A 31 -5.74 34.47 -9.32
CA PHE A 31 -6.99 34.00 -9.92
C PHE A 31 -6.80 33.48 -11.35
N TYR A 32 -6.03 34.19 -12.17
CA TYR A 32 -5.76 33.80 -13.55
C TYR A 32 -4.81 32.60 -13.64
N GLN A 33 -3.79 32.51 -12.78
CA GLN A 33 -2.95 31.31 -12.67
C GLN A 33 -3.74 30.09 -12.23
N LYS A 34 -4.67 30.24 -11.27
CA LYS A 34 -5.58 29.19 -10.80
C LYS A 34 -6.46 28.66 -11.93
N PHE A 35 -7.17 29.57 -12.60
CA PHE A 35 -8.04 29.23 -13.72
C PHE A 35 -7.29 28.60 -14.89
N ARG A 36 -6.09 29.10 -15.22
CA ARG A 36 -5.23 28.50 -16.25
C ARG A 36 -4.78 27.08 -15.87
N PHE A 37 -4.45 26.84 -14.61
CA PHE A 37 -4.02 25.52 -14.17
C PHE A 37 -5.16 24.51 -14.26
N GLU A 38 -6.35 24.86 -13.76
CA GLU A 38 -7.55 24.03 -13.86
C GLU A 38 -7.87 23.67 -15.33
N GLN A 39 -7.94 24.67 -16.22
CA GLN A 39 -8.15 24.41 -17.65
C GLN A 39 -7.06 23.53 -18.28
N ARG A 40 -5.80 23.72 -17.89
CA ARG A 40 -4.69 22.92 -18.39
C ARG A 40 -4.80 21.47 -17.92
N THR A 41 -5.20 21.26 -16.66
CA THR A 41 -5.46 19.95 -16.08
C THR A 41 -6.61 19.25 -16.79
N GLU A 42 -7.74 19.92 -16.98
CA GLU A 42 -8.88 19.36 -17.71
C GLU A 42 -8.52 18.95 -19.14
N ARG A 43 -7.81 19.82 -19.88
CA ARG A 43 -7.33 19.51 -21.24
C ARG A 43 -6.32 18.37 -21.25
N TYR A 44 -5.44 18.32 -20.26
CA TYR A 44 -4.48 17.23 -20.13
C TYR A 44 -5.20 15.89 -19.96
N LEU A 45 -6.18 15.81 -19.06
CA LEU A 45 -6.94 14.59 -18.80
C LEU A 45 -7.77 14.17 -20.03
N ALA A 46 -8.50 15.10 -20.65
CA ALA A 46 -9.28 14.82 -21.85
C ALA A 46 -8.44 14.38 -23.07
N GLN A 47 -7.13 14.63 -23.06
CA GLN A 47 -6.21 14.14 -24.09
C GLN A 47 -5.60 12.77 -23.76
N ASN A 48 -5.63 12.36 -22.49
CA ASN A 48 -4.99 11.12 -22.05
C ASN A 48 -6.00 10.02 -21.73
N TYR A 49 -7.25 10.34 -21.42
CA TYR A 49 -8.28 9.37 -21.03
C TYR A 49 -9.60 9.67 -21.72
N ASP A 50 -10.32 8.62 -22.13
CA ASP A 50 -11.67 8.72 -22.71
C ASP A 50 -12.74 8.80 -21.62
N GLU A 51 -12.59 9.79 -20.74
CA GLU A 51 -13.54 10.04 -19.67
C GLU A 51 -13.60 11.52 -19.31
N SER A 52 -14.82 12.03 -19.09
CA SER A 52 -15.02 13.37 -18.56
C SER A 52 -14.61 13.43 -17.09
N MET A 53 -13.71 14.36 -16.76
CA MET A 53 -13.20 14.55 -15.41
C MET A 53 -13.33 16.02 -15.00
N LYS A 54 -13.50 16.25 -13.70
CA LYS A 54 -13.68 17.60 -13.14
C LYS A 54 -12.66 17.86 -12.04
N VAL A 55 -12.02 19.03 -12.10
CA VAL A 55 -11.19 19.52 -10.99
C VAL A 55 -12.10 19.98 -9.85
N VAL A 56 -11.93 19.39 -8.67
CA VAL A 56 -12.74 19.68 -7.48
C VAL A 56 -12.07 20.72 -6.60
N SER A 57 -10.74 20.62 -6.47
CA SER A 57 -9.95 21.59 -5.71
C SER A 57 -8.52 21.64 -6.24
N THR A 58 -7.83 22.74 -5.97
CA THR A 58 -6.42 22.89 -6.29
C THR A 58 -5.67 23.41 -5.07
N ARG A 59 -4.50 22.82 -4.77
CA ARG A 59 -3.57 23.28 -3.74
C ARG A 59 -2.42 24.03 -4.39
N TYR A 60 -1.96 25.08 -3.72
CA TYR A 60 -0.93 25.98 -4.22
C TYR A 60 0.21 26.12 -3.20
N LEU A 61 1.42 26.28 -3.73
CA LEU A 61 2.64 26.69 -3.05
C LEU A 61 2.64 28.21 -2.86
N TRP A 62 3.10 28.69 -1.68
CA TRP A 62 3.43 30.09 -1.34
C TRP A 62 2.36 31.13 -1.70
N ASP A 63 1.59 31.60 -0.71
CA ASP A 63 0.56 32.66 -0.87
C ASP A 63 -0.37 32.49 -2.09
N ASN A 64 -0.62 31.25 -2.51
CA ASN A 64 -1.45 30.88 -3.66
C ASN A 64 -0.89 31.19 -5.07
N ILE A 65 0.43 31.32 -5.21
CA ILE A 65 1.03 31.74 -6.49
C ILE A 65 1.30 30.55 -7.41
N GLU A 66 1.87 29.44 -6.92
CA GLU A 66 2.31 28.33 -7.78
C GLU A 66 1.42 27.09 -7.56
N PRO A 67 0.76 26.52 -8.59
CA PRO A 67 -0.07 25.33 -8.42
C PRO A 67 0.82 24.12 -8.09
N LEU A 68 0.48 23.42 -7.01
CA LEU A 68 1.16 22.21 -6.59
C LEU A 68 0.44 20.98 -7.15
N VAL A 69 -0.86 20.88 -6.89
CA VAL A 69 -1.67 19.70 -7.21
C VAL A 69 -3.15 20.05 -7.36
N ALA A 70 -3.81 19.48 -8.37
CA ALA A 70 -5.26 19.46 -8.49
C ALA A 70 -5.82 18.13 -8.01
N THR A 71 -6.90 18.15 -7.23
CA THR A 71 -7.73 16.97 -6.92
C THR A 71 -8.85 16.89 -7.95
N VAL A 72 -8.99 15.72 -8.55
CA VAL A 72 -9.88 15.48 -9.69
C VAL A 72 -10.80 14.32 -9.39
N GLN A 73 -12.03 14.39 -9.93
CA GLN A 73 -13.01 13.32 -9.91
C GLN A 73 -13.46 12.99 -11.33
N PRO A 74 -13.53 11.69 -11.71
CA PRO A 74 -14.21 11.28 -12.93
C PRO A 74 -15.73 11.43 -12.79
N ALA A 75 -16.40 11.72 -13.90
CA ALA A 75 -17.85 11.91 -13.91
C ALA A 75 -18.62 10.60 -13.70
N SER A 76 -18.05 9.45 -14.11
CA SER A 76 -18.68 8.15 -13.89
C SER A 76 -18.69 7.74 -12.42
N ASP A 77 -17.70 8.19 -11.64
CA ASP A 77 -17.52 7.79 -10.25
C ASP A 77 -16.93 8.92 -9.39
N PRO A 78 -17.80 9.80 -8.84
CA PRO A 78 -17.38 10.90 -7.97
C PRO A 78 -16.69 10.46 -6.66
N SER A 79 -16.78 9.18 -6.30
CA SER A 79 -16.12 8.66 -5.09
C SER A 79 -14.64 8.33 -5.33
N LEU A 80 -14.21 8.20 -6.59
CA LEU A 80 -12.78 8.15 -6.93
C LEU A 80 -12.20 9.58 -6.91
N GLN A 81 -11.20 9.81 -6.06
CA GLN A 81 -10.43 11.05 -6.07
C GLN A 81 -8.97 10.74 -6.33
N PHE A 82 -8.39 11.47 -7.27
CA PHE A 82 -7.00 11.33 -7.65
C PHE A 82 -6.39 12.72 -7.85
N TYR A 83 -5.08 12.78 -8.04
CA TYR A 83 -4.29 13.99 -8.10
C TYR A 83 -3.63 14.17 -9.46
N VAL A 84 -3.54 15.43 -9.88
CA VAL A 84 -2.71 15.87 -11.01
C VAL A 84 -1.70 16.87 -10.51
N TYR A 85 -0.41 16.58 -10.69
CA TYR A 85 0.70 17.38 -10.19
C TYR A 85 1.55 17.95 -11.33
N VAL A 86 2.23 19.05 -11.04
CA VAL A 86 3.22 19.63 -11.95
C VAL A 86 4.46 18.74 -12.00
N SER A 87 4.89 18.36 -13.20
CA SER A 87 6.07 17.52 -13.41
C SER A 87 7.01 18.13 -14.43
N LYS A 88 8.24 18.47 -14.01
CA LYS A 88 9.27 19.06 -14.89
C LYS A 88 9.82 18.08 -15.92
N ASN A 89 9.63 16.77 -15.70
CA ASN A 89 10.25 15.70 -16.48
C ASN A 89 9.31 15.11 -17.56
N ARG A 90 8.10 15.64 -17.72
CA ARG A 90 7.10 15.15 -18.69
C ARG A 90 6.81 16.21 -19.75
N GLU A 91 6.59 15.77 -21.00
CA GLU A 91 6.37 16.67 -22.15
C GLU A 91 5.26 17.71 -21.95
N LYS A 92 4.17 17.32 -21.29
CA LYS A 92 3.03 18.21 -21.01
C LYS A 92 3.18 18.98 -19.69
N GLY A 93 4.28 18.80 -18.97
CA GLY A 93 4.56 19.43 -17.68
C GLY A 93 3.63 19.01 -16.52
N LEU A 94 2.83 17.96 -16.72
CA LEU A 94 1.87 17.42 -15.75
C LEU A 94 2.01 15.89 -15.67
N SER A 95 1.66 15.33 -14.53
CA SER A 95 1.52 13.89 -14.28
C SER A 95 0.31 13.67 -13.36
N ASP A 96 -0.27 12.48 -13.41
CA ASP A 96 -1.41 12.09 -12.57
C ASP A 96 -1.22 10.69 -11.98
N ASP A 97 -2.04 10.35 -10.98
CA ASP A 97 -2.21 9.00 -10.42
C ASP A 97 -3.61 8.42 -10.74
N TYR A 98 -4.27 8.86 -11.82
CA TYR A 98 -5.61 8.40 -12.15
C TYR A 98 -5.63 6.88 -12.36
N ALA A 99 -4.76 6.37 -13.22
CA ALA A 99 -4.71 4.96 -13.57
C ALA A 99 -4.43 4.09 -12.34
N THR A 100 -3.43 4.44 -11.54
CA THR A 100 -3.04 3.66 -10.34
C THR A 100 -4.12 3.70 -9.26
N THR A 101 -4.75 4.85 -9.04
CA THR A 101 -5.86 5.00 -8.09
C THR A 101 -7.08 4.19 -8.55
N LEU A 102 -7.41 4.24 -9.84
CA LEU A 102 -8.53 3.50 -10.40
C LEU A 102 -8.29 1.99 -10.37
N TRP A 103 -7.08 1.52 -10.72
CA TRP A 103 -6.74 0.10 -10.64
C TRP A 103 -6.82 -0.43 -9.22
N LYS A 104 -6.29 0.31 -8.23
CA LYS A 104 -6.39 -0.07 -6.82
C LYS A 104 -7.86 -0.22 -6.41
N LYS A 105 -8.72 0.69 -6.86
CA LYS A 105 -10.16 0.62 -6.59
C LYS A 105 -10.84 -0.57 -7.25
N GLN A 106 -10.59 -0.80 -8.55
CA GLN A 106 -11.17 -1.91 -9.31
C GLN A 106 -10.75 -3.27 -8.71
N ALA A 107 -9.45 -3.47 -8.47
CA ALA A 107 -8.92 -4.68 -7.86
C ALA A 107 -9.49 -4.89 -6.45
N LYS A 108 -9.63 -3.81 -5.66
CA LYS A 108 -10.21 -3.86 -4.32
C LYS A 108 -11.67 -4.29 -4.37
N GLN A 109 -12.49 -3.69 -5.22
CA GLN A 109 -13.91 -4.04 -5.35
C GLN A 109 -14.10 -5.50 -5.76
N GLU A 110 -13.28 -5.99 -6.69
CA GLU A 110 -13.33 -7.40 -7.10
C GLU A 110 -12.91 -8.34 -5.95
N ALA A 111 -11.80 -8.05 -5.28
CA ALA A 111 -11.34 -8.83 -4.13
C ALA A 111 -12.35 -8.81 -2.96
N GLU A 112 -12.94 -7.65 -2.66
CA GLU A 112 -14.03 -7.51 -1.67
C GLU A 112 -15.20 -8.43 -2.02
N SER A 113 -15.66 -8.41 -3.27
CA SER A 113 -16.79 -9.23 -3.73
C SER A 113 -16.50 -10.73 -3.56
N LEU A 114 -15.28 -11.17 -3.86
CA LEU A 114 -14.88 -12.57 -3.73
C LEU A 114 -14.77 -12.98 -2.25
N LEU A 115 -14.08 -12.18 -1.43
CA LEU A 115 -13.89 -12.45 -0.01
C LEU A 115 -15.18 -12.37 0.80
N GLN A 116 -16.13 -11.52 0.39
CA GLN A 116 -17.42 -11.37 1.07
C GLN A 116 -18.22 -12.68 1.05
N THR A 117 -18.01 -13.54 0.04
CA THR A 117 -18.65 -14.87 -0.02
C THR A 117 -18.09 -15.85 1.01
N VAL A 118 -16.89 -15.60 1.53
CA VAL A 118 -16.19 -16.44 2.50
C VAL A 118 -16.40 -15.90 3.90
N GLN A 119 -15.99 -14.64 4.14
CA GLN A 119 -16.13 -13.97 5.42
C GLN A 119 -16.27 -12.45 5.21
N THR A 120 -17.36 -11.88 5.72
CA THR A 120 -17.69 -10.46 5.53
C THR A 120 -16.64 -9.54 6.14
N ASP A 121 -16.09 -9.90 7.29
CA ASP A 121 -15.04 -9.10 7.93
C ASP A 121 -13.77 -9.03 7.09
N TYR A 122 -13.38 -10.13 6.41
CA TYR A 122 -12.18 -10.14 5.58
C TYR A 122 -12.31 -9.13 4.45
N ALA A 123 -13.46 -9.13 3.76
CA ALA A 123 -13.74 -8.16 2.70
C ALA A 123 -13.68 -6.71 3.22
N ARG A 124 -14.22 -6.44 4.42
CA ARG A 124 -14.25 -5.08 4.98
C ARG A 124 -12.87 -4.52 5.30
N PHE A 125 -11.91 -5.36 5.63
CA PHE A 125 -10.60 -4.95 6.15
C PHE A 125 -9.45 -5.21 5.17
N ILE A 126 -9.73 -5.17 3.86
CA ILE A 126 -8.67 -5.30 2.86
C ILE A 126 -8.00 -3.97 2.49
N ASP A 127 -6.70 -4.06 2.25
CA ASP A 127 -5.90 -3.07 1.55
C ASP A 127 -5.14 -3.72 0.39
N ILE A 128 -4.83 -2.90 -0.61
CA ILE A 128 -4.08 -3.31 -1.81
C ILE A 128 -2.87 -2.41 -1.96
N ASP A 129 -1.70 -3.00 -2.13
CA ASP A 129 -0.49 -2.24 -2.43
C ASP A 129 0.16 -2.73 -3.72
N PHE A 130 0.47 -1.81 -4.61
CA PHE A 130 1.22 -2.16 -5.82
C PHE A 130 2.70 -1.95 -5.54
N SER A 131 3.52 -2.92 -5.93
CA SER A 131 4.98 -2.76 -5.85
C SER A 131 5.43 -1.51 -6.61
N CYS A 132 5.99 -0.54 -5.88
CA CYS A 132 6.32 0.79 -6.40
C CYS A 132 7.25 0.76 -7.62
N CYS A 133 8.14 -0.23 -7.68
CA CYS A 133 9.05 -0.46 -8.81
C CYS A 133 8.28 -0.91 -10.07
N LYS A 134 7.28 -1.79 -9.92
CA LYS A 134 6.49 -2.31 -11.04
C LYS A 134 5.58 -1.26 -11.64
N VAL A 135 4.98 -0.43 -10.80
CA VAL A 135 4.11 0.68 -11.24
C VAL A 135 4.89 1.75 -12.00
N ALA A 136 6.13 2.03 -11.58
CA ALA A 136 6.98 3.02 -12.23
C ALA A 136 7.44 2.58 -13.63
N GLU A 137 7.58 1.28 -13.85
CA GLU A 137 7.99 0.66 -15.12
C GLU A 137 6.83 0.47 -16.12
N TYR A 138 5.58 0.68 -15.68
CA TYR A 138 4.41 0.48 -16.53
C TYR A 138 4.38 1.42 -17.74
N ASP A 139 4.02 0.89 -18.92
CA ASP A 139 3.85 1.69 -20.13
C ASP A 139 2.52 2.44 -20.13
N TYR A 140 2.50 3.61 -19.49
CA TYR A 140 1.32 4.50 -19.48
C TYR A 140 0.93 5.03 -20.87
N ALA A 141 1.77 4.89 -21.91
CA ALA A 141 1.38 5.26 -23.26
C ALA A 141 0.35 4.28 -23.84
N SER A 142 0.39 3.01 -23.42
CA SER A 142 -0.50 1.95 -23.89
C SER A 142 -1.98 2.16 -23.54
N ILE A 143 -2.27 2.89 -22.46
CA ILE A 143 -3.62 3.15 -21.94
C ILE A 143 -4.17 4.53 -22.34
N ARG A 144 -3.46 5.27 -23.18
CA ARG A 144 -3.88 6.62 -23.57
C ARG A 144 -5.11 6.57 -24.48
N GLY A 145 -6.09 7.41 -24.16
CA GLY A 145 -7.34 7.49 -24.91
C GLY A 145 -8.34 6.42 -24.52
N GLU A 146 -8.14 5.76 -23.36
CA GLU A 146 -9.05 4.76 -22.82
C GLU A 146 -9.33 5.06 -21.35
N VAL A 147 -10.34 4.38 -20.77
CA VAL A 147 -10.53 4.30 -19.33
C VAL A 147 -9.71 3.13 -18.81
N PRO A 148 -8.70 3.34 -17.95
CA PRO A 148 -7.82 2.27 -17.50
C PRO A 148 -8.60 1.16 -16.78
N HIS A 149 -8.30 -0.09 -17.13
CA HIS A 149 -8.88 -1.26 -16.49
C HIS A 149 -7.77 -2.15 -15.92
N TYR A 150 -7.86 -2.50 -14.64
CA TYR A 150 -6.81 -3.25 -13.96
C TYR A 150 -6.51 -4.61 -14.62
N GLY A 151 -7.55 -5.36 -14.98
CA GLY A 151 -7.42 -6.67 -15.64
C GLY A 151 -6.68 -6.68 -16.99
N THR A 152 -6.31 -5.53 -17.56
CA THR A 152 -5.49 -5.44 -18.79
C THR A 152 -4.03 -5.06 -18.53
N THR A 153 -3.65 -4.79 -17.28
CA THR A 153 -2.34 -4.20 -16.94
C THR A 153 -1.23 -5.23 -16.72
N GLU A 154 -1.62 -6.47 -16.41
CA GLU A 154 -0.71 -7.52 -15.94
C GLU A 154 0.12 -7.15 -14.68
N LEU A 155 -0.28 -6.10 -13.95
CA LEU A 155 0.45 -5.63 -12.77
C LEU A 155 0.07 -6.45 -11.53
N PRO A 156 1.05 -7.10 -10.86
CA PRO A 156 0.78 -7.81 -9.62
C PRO A 156 0.68 -6.83 -8.44
N PHE A 157 -0.11 -7.19 -7.41
CA PHE A 157 -0.26 -6.41 -6.18
C PHE A 157 -0.30 -7.28 -4.92
N ASP A 158 0.05 -6.70 -3.79
CA ASP A 158 -0.14 -7.31 -2.47
C ASP A 158 -1.57 -7.05 -1.99
N LEU A 159 -2.30 -8.13 -1.70
CA LEU A 159 -3.60 -8.07 -1.02
C LEU A 159 -3.41 -8.34 0.47
N VAL A 160 -3.75 -7.37 1.32
CA VAL A 160 -3.59 -7.49 2.77
C VAL A 160 -4.95 -7.45 3.46
N VAL A 161 -5.29 -8.51 4.19
CA VAL A 161 -6.45 -8.59 5.07
C VAL A 161 -6.01 -8.25 6.50
N ASN A 162 -6.35 -7.06 6.99
CA ASN A 162 -5.91 -6.55 8.30
C ASN A 162 -7.04 -6.64 9.33
N MET A 163 -7.11 -7.74 10.06
CA MET A 163 -8.17 -7.94 11.04
C MET A 163 -7.96 -7.10 12.30
N GLU A 164 -9.03 -6.53 12.83
CA GLU A 164 -9.01 -5.76 14.09
C GLU A 164 -9.18 -6.63 15.34
N ARG A 165 -9.34 -7.94 15.17
CA ARG A 165 -9.52 -8.92 16.24
C ARG A 165 -8.43 -10.00 16.21
N PRO A 166 -8.15 -10.65 17.34
CA PRO A 166 -7.30 -11.83 17.38
C PRO A 166 -7.74 -12.90 16.40
N ALA A 167 -6.77 -13.71 16.00
CA ALA A 167 -7.00 -14.84 15.14
C ALA A 167 -7.80 -15.92 15.91
N GLU A 168 -8.76 -16.54 15.23
CA GLU A 168 -9.58 -17.66 15.73
C GLU A 168 -9.27 -18.94 14.94
N GLU A 169 -9.53 -20.12 15.51
CA GLU A 169 -9.25 -21.40 14.83
C GLU A 169 -9.96 -21.53 13.46
N ALA A 170 -11.17 -20.97 13.35
CA ALA A 170 -11.93 -20.94 12.11
C ALA A 170 -11.26 -20.10 11.00
N ASP A 171 -10.37 -19.17 11.36
CA ASP A 171 -9.71 -18.31 10.37
C ASP A 171 -8.81 -19.11 9.42
N LEU A 172 -8.20 -20.22 9.85
CA LEU A 172 -7.42 -21.06 8.93
C LEU A 172 -8.27 -21.62 7.77
N ALA A 173 -9.50 -22.04 8.07
CA ALA A 173 -10.44 -22.48 7.04
C ALA A 173 -10.89 -21.31 6.16
N ASN A 174 -11.15 -20.14 6.75
CA ASN A 174 -11.53 -18.93 6.00
C ASN A 174 -10.40 -18.46 5.08
N MET A 175 -9.14 -18.51 5.52
CA MET A 175 -7.95 -18.21 4.70
C MET A 175 -7.85 -19.17 3.52
N TYR A 176 -8.02 -20.47 3.74
CA TYR A 176 -8.06 -21.47 2.67
C TYR A 176 -9.17 -21.18 1.65
N HIS A 177 -10.39 -20.94 2.11
CA HIS A 177 -11.51 -20.62 1.22
C HIS A 177 -11.34 -19.28 0.51
N SER A 178 -10.66 -18.31 1.13
CA SER A 178 -10.28 -17.05 0.50
C SER A 178 -9.29 -17.27 -0.65
N VAL A 179 -8.29 -18.13 -0.46
CA VAL A 179 -7.38 -18.53 -1.55
C VAL A 179 -8.17 -19.17 -2.69
N MET A 180 -9.11 -20.08 -2.41
CA MET A 180 -9.95 -20.70 -3.44
C MET A 180 -10.75 -19.66 -4.22
N ALA A 181 -11.45 -18.76 -3.52
CA ALA A 181 -12.29 -17.73 -4.14
C ALA A 181 -11.47 -16.76 -4.99
N LEU A 182 -10.30 -16.32 -4.51
CA LEU A 182 -9.45 -15.37 -5.23
C LEU A 182 -8.86 -15.96 -6.52
N ARG A 183 -8.54 -17.26 -6.54
CA ARG A 183 -8.05 -17.94 -7.76
C ARG A 183 -9.08 -18.04 -8.88
N GLU A 184 -10.37 -17.94 -8.57
CA GLU A 184 -11.40 -17.98 -9.61
C GLU A 184 -11.36 -16.73 -10.49
N SER A 185 -10.78 -15.64 -9.98
CA SER A 185 -10.55 -14.43 -10.77
C SER A 185 -9.42 -14.64 -11.78
N LYS A 186 -9.69 -14.27 -13.03
CA LYS A 186 -8.68 -14.18 -14.09
C LYS A 186 -8.04 -12.79 -14.17
N SER A 187 -8.62 -11.79 -13.50
CA SER A 187 -8.15 -10.40 -13.52
C SER A 187 -7.24 -10.07 -12.34
N LEU A 188 -7.44 -10.71 -11.18
CA LEU A 188 -6.60 -10.49 -10.01
C LEU A 188 -5.24 -11.18 -10.17
N LEU A 189 -4.19 -10.39 -10.32
CA LEU A 189 -2.81 -10.86 -10.27
C LEU A 189 -2.23 -10.48 -8.91
N LEU A 190 -2.18 -11.45 -8.01
CA LEU A 190 -1.59 -11.23 -6.70
C LEU A 190 -0.07 -11.45 -6.77
N ASP A 191 0.70 -10.54 -6.18
CA ASP A 191 2.09 -10.80 -5.79
C ASP A 191 2.10 -11.61 -4.48
N LYS A 192 1.32 -11.14 -3.49
CA LYS A 192 1.10 -11.85 -2.22
C LYS A 192 -0.33 -11.67 -1.72
N LEU A 193 -0.81 -12.68 -0.99
CA LEU A 193 -1.97 -12.61 -0.12
C LEU A 193 -1.50 -12.68 1.33
N ILE A 194 -1.82 -11.65 2.12
CA ILE A 194 -1.34 -11.49 3.48
C ILE A 194 -2.52 -11.39 4.43
N PHE A 195 -2.61 -12.29 5.41
CA PHE A 195 -3.57 -12.19 6.50
C PHE A 195 -2.85 -11.74 7.77
N ARG A 196 -3.38 -10.71 8.44
CA ARG A 196 -2.81 -10.12 9.66
C ARG A 196 -3.85 -10.05 10.76
N PHE A 197 -3.46 -10.51 11.94
CA PHE A 197 -4.28 -10.48 13.14
C PHE A 197 -3.47 -9.95 14.33
N PRO A 198 -4.01 -9.06 15.17
CA PRO A 198 -3.36 -8.69 16.42
C PRO A 198 -3.29 -9.89 17.37
N HIS A 199 -2.13 -10.09 17.99
CA HIS A 199 -1.95 -11.09 19.04
C HIS A 199 -2.42 -10.53 20.38
N PRO A 200 -3.29 -11.24 21.13
CA PRO A 200 -4.00 -10.67 22.29
C PRO A 200 -3.09 -10.33 23.47
N VAL A 201 -1.92 -10.98 23.58
CA VAL A 201 -1.02 -10.82 24.74
C VAL A 201 0.13 -9.86 24.44
N THR A 202 0.79 -10.03 23.29
CA THR A 202 2.02 -9.30 22.98
C THR A 202 1.77 -8.02 22.19
N GLY A 203 0.58 -7.85 21.60
CA GLY A 203 0.30 -6.78 20.63
C GLY A 203 1.04 -6.95 19.29
N SER A 204 1.84 -8.00 19.12
CA SER A 204 2.47 -8.38 17.85
C SER A 204 1.43 -8.82 16.83
N THR A 205 1.84 -9.04 15.58
CA THR A 205 0.93 -9.46 14.51
C THR A 205 1.15 -10.92 14.14
N VAL A 206 0.11 -11.73 14.28
CA VAL A 206 0.02 -13.06 13.66
C VAL A 206 -0.18 -12.86 12.16
N SER A 207 0.73 -13.39 11.36
CA SER A 207 0.79 -13.12 9.92
C SER A 207 0.97 -14.40 9.10
N PHE A 208 0.15 -14.53 8.05
CA PHE A 208 0.27 -15.56 7.03
C PHE A 208 0.51 -14.88 5.68
N GLU A 209 1.59 -15.24 4.99
CA GLU A 209 2.01 -14.62 3.73
C GLU A 209 2.12 -15.68 2.63
N ILE A 210 1.13 -15.69 1.73
CA ILE A 210 1.03 -16.66 0.64
C ILE A 210 1.46 -15.96 -0.66
N PRO A 211 2.59 -16.35 -1.29
CA PRO A 211 2.97 -15.83 -2.59
C PRO A 211 1.89 -16.13 -3.64
N GLY A 212 1.62 -15.19 -4.53
CA GLY A 212 0.61 -15.32 -5.59
C GLY A 212 0.88 -16.52 -6.49
N GLU A 213 2.14 -16.73 -6.90
CA GLU A 213 2.57 -17.90 -7.69
C GLU A 213 2.36 -19.24 -6.95
N ALA A 214 2.37 -19.21 -5.63
CA ALA A 214 2.18 -20.38 -4.80
C ALA A 214 0.70 -20.62 -4.50
N MET A 215 -0.18 -19.65 -4.81
CA MET A 215 -1.60 -19.78 -4.55
C MET A 215 -2.09 -21.07 -5.17
N ASP A 216 -1.92 -21.35 -6.46
CA ASP A 216 -2.42 -22.58 -7.14
C ASP A 216 -2.07 -23.91 -6.46
N GLY A 217 -0.96 -23.97 -5.73
CA GLY A 217 -0.50 -25.16 -5.01
C GLY A 217 -1.26 -25.45 -3.71
N VAL A 218 -2.01 -24.50 -3.13
CA VAL A 218 -2.72 -24.68 -1.86
C VAL A 218 -3.97 -25.55 -2.04
N SER A 219 -3.89 -26.84 -1.77
CA SER A 219 -5.00 -27.78 -1.86
C SER A 219 -5.78 -27.96 -0.56
N SER A 220 -5.24 -27.50 0.58
CA SER A 220 -5.77 -27.78 1.92
C SER A 220 -5.44 -26.70 2.96
N VAL A 221 -6.17 -26.72 4.09
CA VAL A 221 -5.92 -25.85 5.25
C VAL A 221 -4.51 -26.01 5.81
N LYS A 222 -3.95 -27.23 5.77
CA LYS A 222 -2.61 -27.52 6.28
C LYS A 222 -1.52 -26.77 5.51
N GLU A 223 -1.72 -26.53 4.21
CA GLU A 223 -0.77 -25.78 3.41
C GLU A 223 -0.79 -24.28 3.73
N ILE A 224 -1.91 -23.74 4.23
CA ILE A 224 -1.96 -22.36 4.75
C ILE A 224 -1.01 -22.20 5.94
N GLU A 225 -0.97 -23.18 6.87
CA GLU A 225 -0.08 -23.13 8.03
C GLU A 225 1.40 -23.03 7.64
N ALA A 226 1.79 -23.58 6.47
CA ALA A 226 3.18 -23.52 5.99
C ALA A 226 3.63 -22.08 5.62
N TYR A 227 2.66 -21.19 5.37
CA TYR A 227 2.89 -19.77 5.07
C TYR A 227 2.82 -18.87 6.31
N ASN A 228 2.84 -19.45 7.51
CA ASN A 228 2.92 -18.70 8.75
C ASN A 228 4.29 -18.00 8.87
N VAL A 229 4.29 -16.67 8.83
CA VAL A 229 5.49 -15.83 9.00
C VAL A 229 5.46 -15.04 10.32
N THR A 230 4.58 -15.45 11.24
CA THR A 230 4.42 -14.81 12.56
C THR A 230 5.74 -14.77 13.31
N ARG A 231 6.00 -13.61 13.93
CA ARG A 231 7.14 -13.40 14.82
C ARG A 231 6.64 -12.81 16.12
N PHE A 232 7.22 -13.29 17.21
CA PHE A 232 6.95 -12.78 18.55
C PHE A 232 8.23 -12.36 19.26
N PRO A 233 8.14 -11.51 20.30
CA PRO A 233 9.29 -11.16 21.12
C PRO A 233 9.99 -12.41 21.67
N ALA A 234 11.32 -12.42 21.60
CA ALA A 234 12.14 -13.52 22.12
C ALA A 234 11.85 -13.83 23.60
N SER A 235 11.57 -12.80 24.41
CA SER A 235 11.18 -12.91 25.82
C SER A 235 9.89 -13.72 25.99
N TYR A 236 8.84 -13.36 25.24
CA TYR A 236 7.56 -14.06 25.24
C TYR A 236 7.73 -15.53 24.83
N ILE A 237 8.45 -15.78 23.73
CA ILE A 237 8.71 -17.15 23.25
C ILE A 237 9.42 -17.98 24.32
N ALA A 238 10.45 -17.42 24.97
CA ALA A 238 11.20 -18.13 25.99
C ALA A 238 10.33 -18.54 27.17
N GLU A 239 9.42 -17.67 27.60
CA GLU A 239 8.44 -17.97 28.64
C GLU A 239 7.50 -19.12 28.23
N GLU A 240 6.91 -19.04 27.03
CA GLU A 240 5.96 -20.04 26.52
C GLU A 240 6.58 -21.44 26.42
N ILE A 241 7.83 -21.53 25.93
CA ILE A 241 8.52 -22.82 25.80
C ILE A 241 9.25 -23.24 27.08
N ARG A 242 9.21 -22.43 28.14
CA ARG A 242 9.94 -22.62 29.40
C ARG A 242 11.46 -22.74 29.20
N ALA A 243 12.00 -21.94 28.29
CA ALA A 243 13.43 -21.80 28.07
C ALA A 243 13.99 -20.61 28.86
N THR A 244 15.27 -20.69 29.20
CA THR A 244 16.06 -19.52 29.60
C THR A 244 16.49 -18.75 28.36
N LEU A 245 16.37 -17.43 28.39
CA LEU A 245 16.84 -16.54 27.33
C LEU A 245 18.09 -15.79 27.81
N SER A 246 19.12 -15.77 26.98
CA SER A 246 20.31 -14.94 27.19
C SER A 246 20.71 -14.25 25.89
N TRP A 247 21.31 -13.07 26.02
CA TRP A 247 21.79 -12.29 24.88
C TRP A 247 23.31 -12.30 24.83
N ASN A 248 23.87 -12.60 23.66
CA ASN A 248 25.29 -12.48 23.37
C ASN A 248 25.51 -11.19 22.57
N GLU A 249 25.98 -10.14 23.26
CA GLU A 249 26.23 -8.84 22.66
C GLU A 249 27.30 -8.87 21.56
N GLU A 250 28.40 -9.59 21.78
CA GLU A 250 29.52 -9.65 20.83
C GLU A 250 29.12 -10.21 19.47
N LYS A 251 28.19 -11.17 19.47
CA LYS A 251 27.71 -11.84 18.25
C LYS A 251 26.33 -11.37 17.80
N SER A 252 25.67 -10.51 18.59
CA SER A 252 24.29 -10.09 18.36
C SER A 252 23.33 -11.29 18.18
N GLU A 253 23.40 -12.21 19.13
CA GLU A 253 22.70 -13.50 19.11
C GLU A 253 21.85 -13.68 20.37
N ALA A 254 20.59 -14.08 20.20
CA ALA A 254 19.76 -14.58 21.27
C ALA A 254 19.95 -16.10 21.42
N VAL A 255 20.11 -16.56 22.66
CA VAL A 255 20.32 -17.97 22.99
C VAL A 255 19.18 -18.44 23.90
N PHE A 256 18.36 -19.35 23.37
CA PHE A 256 17.31 -20.07 24.09
C PHE A 256 17.87 -21.39 24.58
N LYS A 257 17.80 -21.67 25.89
CA LYS A 257 18.19 -22.97 26.47
C LYS A 257 17.05 -23.60 27.23
N ARG A 258 16.73 -24.84 26.89
CA ARG A 258 15.74 -25.67 27.59
C ARG A 258 16.32 -27.06 27.78
N GLU A 259 16.54 -27.45 29.03
CA GLU A 259 17.22 -28.72 29.36
C GLU A 259 18.57 -28.81 28.64
N ASP A 260 18.82 -29.89 27.90
CA ASP A 260 20.04 -30.10 27.11
C ASP A 260 19.99 -29.46 25.70
N ALA A 261 18.89 -28.79 25.37
CA ALA A 261 18.66 -28.20 24.05
C ALA A 261 18.99 -26.70 24.03
N SER A 262 19.60 -26.26 22.93
CA SER A 262 20.01 -24.86 22.70
C SER A 262 19.68 -24.42 21.28
N LEU A 263 18.94 -23.32 21.17
CA LEU A 263 18.71 -22.60 19.92
C LEU A 263 19.39 -21.23 19.98
N VAL A 264 20.24 -20.94 19.00
CA VAL A 264 20.86 -19.63 18.82
C VAL A 264 20.22 -18.96 17.60
N VAL A 265 19.78 -17.72 17.75
CA VAL A 265 19.13 -16.92 16.70
C VAL A 265 19.85 -15.60 16.56
N ARG A 266 20.30 -15.25 15.34
CA ARG A 266 20.94 -13.96 15.05
C ARG A 266 19.91 -12.86 14.85
N SER A 267 20.23 -11.65 15.31
CA SER A 267 19.33 -10.49 15.14
C SER A 267 19.30 -9.88 13.75
N TRP A 268 20.25 -10.25 12.90
CA TRP A 268 20.34 -9.79 11.52
C TRP A 268 20.74 -10.97 10.64
N GLY A 269 19.75 -11.67 10.09
CA GLY A 269 20.00 -12.72 9.09
C GLY A 269 19.04 -13.91 9.16
N ASN A 270 19.16 -14.75 8.14
CA ASN A 270 18.51 -16.05 8.05
C ASN A 270 19.47 -17.11 8.59
N GLU A 271 19.89 -16.97 9.85
CA GLU A 271 20.79 -17.93 10.48
C GLU A 271 20.28 -18.30 11.87
N ALA A 272 20.09 -19.61 12.07
CA ALA A 272 19.75 -20.19 13.36
C ALA A 272 20.58 -21.47 13.57
N ILE A 273 21.01 -21.71 14.80
CA ILE A 273 21.85 -22.86 15.16
C ILE A 273 21.12 -23.66 16.25
N TRP A 274 20.81 -24.92 15.95
CA TRP A 274 20.20 -25.87 16.88
C TRP A 274 21.24 -26.87 17.36
N ASN A 275 21.50 -26.92 18.67
CA ASN A 275 22.47 -27.81 19.30
C ASN A 275 23.83 -27.82 18.59
N GLY A 276 24.31 -26.64 18.18
CA GLY A 276 25.58 -26.46 17.47
C GLY A 276 25.52 -26.74 15.96
N THR A 277 24.38 -27.14 15.41
CA THR A 277 24.19 -27.39 13.97
C THR A 277 23.37 -26.27 13.34
N PRO A 278 23.84 -25.63 12.25
CA PRO A 278 23.05 -24.66 11.51
C PRO A 278 21.76 -25.28 10.96
N LEU A 279 20.66 -24.54 10.99
CA LEU A 279 19.40 -24.93 10.39
C LEU A 279 19.31 -24.42 8.95
N ASP A 280 18.77 -25.26 8.06
CA ASP A 280 18.47 -24.87 6.68
C ASP A 280 17.21 -23.98 6.65
N ASP A 281 17.28 -22.90 5.85
CA ASP A 281 16.17 -21.99 5.55
C ASP A 281 15.39 -21.41 6.76
N PRO A 282 16.05 -20.71 7.71
CA PRO A 282 15.34 -20.03 8.75
C PRO A 282 14.76 -18.72 8.22
N ILE A 283 13.45 -18.53 8.42
CA ILE A 283 12.84 -17.20 8.33
C ILE A 283 13.64 -16.26 9.25
N GLY A 284 14.14 -15.14 8.73
CA GLY A 284 15.02 -14.26 9.50
C GLY A 284 14.31 -13.64 10.70
N ALA A 285 15.01 -13.64 11.84
CA ALA A 285 14.66 -12.83 13.00
C ALA A 285 15.22 -11.40 12.81
N TYR A 286 14.57 -10.42 13.42
CA TYR A 286 15.00 -9.02 13.34
C TYR A 286 14.67 -8.26 14.62
N ILE A 287 15.38 -7.16 14.86
CA ILE A 287 15.05 -6.24 15.96
C ILE A 287 13.90 -5.34 15.49
N GLY A 288 12.74 -5.47 16.14
CA GLY A 288 11.57 -4.65 15.82
C GLY A 288 11.65 -3.24 16.40
N ASP A 289 10.63 -2.44 16.14
CA ASP A 289 10.55 -1.03 16.60
C ASP A 289 10.56 -0.88 18.12
N SER A 290 10.16 -1.93 18.86
CA SER A 290 10.25 -2.00 20.32
C SER A 290 11.67 -2.26 20.84
N MET A 291 12.67 -2.34 19.96
CA MET A 291 14.04 -2.76 20.24
C MET A 291 14.16 -4.20 20.77
N GLU A 292 13.10 -5.00 20.65
CA GLU A 292 13.10 -6.41 21.00
C GLU A 292 13.31 -7.29 19.76
N LEU A 293 14.06 -8.37 19.93
CA LEU A 293 14.24 -9.38 18.89
C LEU A 293 12.91 -10.11 18.64
N GLN A 294 12.40 -9.98 17.41
CA GLN A 294 11.23 -10.68 16.91
C GLN A 294 11.68 -11.99 16.26
N VAL A 295 11.30 -13.11 16.87
CA VAL A 295 11.73 -14.45 16.47
C VAL A 295 10.58 -15.19 15.77
N PRO A 296 10.82 -15.84 14.63
CA PRO A 296 9.78 -16.57 13.92
C PRO A 296 9.22 -17.75 14.73
N VAL A 297 7.90 -17.84 14.79
CA VAL A 297 7.21 -18.94 15.52
C VAL A 297 7.55 -20.29 14.92
N LEU A 298 7.50 -20.45 13.59
CA LEU A 298 7.81 -21.73 12.93
C LEU A 298 9.21 -22.26 13.26
N LEU A 299 10.19 -21.37 13.48
CA LEU A 299 11.54 -21.76 13.89
C LEU A 299 11.52 -22.46 15.25
N ILE A 300 10.76 -21.91 16.20
CA ILE A 300 10.61 -22.44 17.56
C ILE A 300 9.85 -23.76 17.54
N GLU A 301 8.75 -23.84 16.79
CA GLU A 301 7.93 -25.06 16.72
C GLU A 301 8.73 -26.23 16.14
N ARG A 302 9.54 -25.98 15.11
CA ARG A 302 10.41 -27.01 14.48
C ARG A 302 11.51 -27.49 15.41
N THR A 303 12.10 -26.60 16.19
CA THR A 303 13.28 -26.89 17.03
C THR A 303 12.90 -27.53 18.36
N PHE A 304 11.92 -26.95 19.04
CA PHE A 304 11.48 -27.40 20.36
C PHE A 304 10.28 -28.35 20.34
N GLY A 305 9.66 -28.59 19.17
CA GLY A 305 8.53 -29.51 19.02
C GLY A 305 7.26 -29.08 19.75
N GLN A 306 7.17 -27.79 20.11
CA GLN A 306 6.06 -27.22 20.86
C GLN A 306 5.34 -26.19 19.99
N LYS A 307 4.05 -26.42 19.69
CA LYS A 307 3.23 -25.42 19.02
C LYS A 307 3.01 -24.22 19.93
N LEU A 308 3.18 -23.01 19.39
CA LEU A 308 2.84 -21.78 20.09
C LEU A 308 1.39 -21.41 19.76
N ALA A 309 0.65 -20.94 20.76
CA ALA A 309 -0.71 -20.48 20.54
C ALA A 309 -0.67 -19.20 19.69
N LEU A 310 -1.22 -19.28 18.48
CA LEU A 310 -1.45 -18.11 17.62
C LEU A 310 -2.86 -17.54 17.82
N TRP A 311 -3.75 -18.36 18.35
CA TRP A 311 -5.18 -18.10 18.45
C TRP A 311 -5.56 -17.70 19.87
N SER A 312 -6.58 -16.87 20.02
CA SER A 312 -7.24 -16.73 21.31
C SER A 312 -7.89 -18.07 21.71
N PRO A 313 -7.79 -18.49 22.98
CA PRO A 313 -8.40 -19.73 23.47
C PRO A 313 -9.93 -19.72 23.47
#